data_AF-A0AA37QR30-F1
#
_entry.id   AF-A0AA37QR30-F1
#
_cell.length_a   1.000
_cell.length_b   1.000
_cell.length_c   1.000
_cell.angle_alpha   90.00
_cell.angle_beta   90.00
_cell.angle_gamma   90.00
#
_symmetry.space_group_name_H-M   'P 1'
#
loop_
_entity.id
_entity.type
_entity.pdbx_description
1 polymer ?
#
loop_
_entity_poly.entity_id
_entity_poly.type
_entity_poly.pdbx_seq_one_letter_code
_entity_poly.pdbx_strand_id
1 'polypeptide(L)' 'METETEKKRRRRVKQTLSLGERLLQMARKARETAELLPPGVEQAEQLRRAREAEAIADLDQFLRSPVRQDSPRSR' A
#
# COMPACT_ATOMS: atom_id res chain seq x y z
N MET A 1 12.46 22.98 -34.16
CA MET A 1 13.06 22.19 -33.07
C MET A 1 12.13 21.04 -32.80
N GLU A 2 12.33 19.92 -33.49
CA GLU A 2 11.46 18.75 -33.37
C GLU A 2 11.76 18.06 -32.04
N THR A 3 10.81 18.09 -31.12
CA THR A 3 10.92 17.32 -29.87
C THR A 3 10.53 15.88 -30.18
N GLU A 4 11.53 15.04 -30.47
CA GLU A 4 11.35 13.59 -30.50
C GLU A 4 10.74 13.16 -29.16
N THR A 5 9.46 12.84 -29.19
CA THR A 5 8.75 12.29 -28.05
C THR A 5 9.19 10.83 -27.92
N GLU A 6 10.28 10.60 -27.20
CA GLU A 6 10.67 9.25 -26.81
C GLU A 6 9.45 8.54 -26.22
N LYS A 7 9.00 7.50 -26.92
CA LYS A 7 7.80 6.74 -26.56
C LYS A 7 8.07 5.98 -25.27
N LYS A 8 7.75 6.62 -24.13
CA LYS A 8 8.00 6.11 -22.78
C LYS A 8 7.47 4.68 -22.62
N ARG A 9 8.38 3.72 -22.45
CA ARG A 9 8.02 2.29 -22.29
C ARG A 9 7.27 2.08 -20.97
N ARG A 10 6.05 1.53 -21.05
CA ARG A 10 5.26 1.17 -19.85
C ARG A 10 5.98 0.05 -19.08
N ARG A 11 6.25 0.26 -17.79
CA ARG A 11 6.76 -0.79 -16.90
C ARG A 11 5.59 -1.68 -16.46
N ARG A 12 5.40 -2.81 -17.14
CA ARG A 12 4.42 -3.83 -16.75
C ARG A 12 5.06 -4.78 -15.75
N VAL A 13 4.75 -4.61 -14.47
CA VAL A 13 5.19 -5.53 -13.41
C VAL A 13 4.03 -6.43 -13.04
N LYS A 14 4.25 -7.75 -13.06
CA LYS A 14 3.26 -8.71 -12.57
C LYS A 14 3.39 -8.80 -11.05
N GLN A 15 2.38 -8.33 -10.33
CA GLN A 15 2.30 -8.48 -8.88
C GLN A 15 1.77 -9.88 -8.58
N THR A 16 2.59 -10.73 -7.94
CA THR A 16 2.20 -12.09 -7.51
C THR A 16 1.47 -12.08 -6.18
N LEU A 17 1.77 -11.09 -5.34
CA LEU A 17 1.14 -10.86 -4.04
C LEU A 17 -0.02 -9.87 -4.17
N SER A 18 -1.04 -10.09 -3.36
CA SER A 18 -2.16 -9.17 -3.23
C SER A 18 -1.71 -7.81 -2.66
N LEU A 19 -2.56 -6.80 -2.79
CA LEU A 19 -2.27 -5.46 -2.29
C LEU A 19 -2.03 -5.46 -0.76
N GLY A 20 -2.98 -6.00 0.01
CA GLY A 20 -2.84 -6.17 1.46
C GLY A 20 -1.55 -6.88 1.89
N GLU A 21 -1.18 -8.00 1.25
CA GLU A 21 0.07 -8.70 1.58
C GLU A 21 1.31 -7.84 1.34
N ARG A 22 1.34 -7.06 0.25
CA ARG A 22 2.45 -6.15 -0.04
C ARG A 22 2.52 -5.01 0.97
N LEU A 23 1.38 -4.48 1.40
CA LEU A 23 1.30 -3.43 2.42
C LEU A 23 1.81 -3.95 3.77
N LEU A 24 1.41 -5.16 4.18
CA LEU A 24 1.91 -5.78 5.41
C LEU A 24 3.42 -6.04 5.34
N GLN A 25 3.96 -6.45 4.18
CA GLN A 25 5.40 -6.57 4.00
C GLN A 25 6.12 -5.23 4.09
N MET A 26 5.53 -4.16 3.54
CA MET A 26 6.08 -2.80 3.67
C MET A 26 6.07 -2.33 5.12
N ALA A 27 5.00 -2.60 5.87
CA ALA A 27 4.91 -2.26 7.28
C ALA A 27 5.99 -2.93 8.11
N ARG A 28 6.21 -4.23 7.91
CA ARG A 28 7.28 -4.99 8.59
C ARG A 28 8.65 -4.40 8.30
N LYS A 29 8.99 -4.18 7.02
CA LYS A 29 10.26 -3.57 6.62
C LYS A 29 10.47 -2.18 7.21
N ALA A 30 9.41 -1.38 7.29
CA ALA A 30 9.48 -0.05 7.89
C ALA A 30 9.73 -0.13 9.39
N ARG A 31 9.14 -1.09 10.12
CA ARG A 31 9.45 -1.34 11.53
C ARG A 31 10.89 -1.83 11.73
N GLU A 32 11.34 -2.80 10.94
CA GLU A 32 12.73 -3.30 10.96
C GLU A 32 13.72 -2.15 10.71
N THR A 33 13.42 -1.27 9.76
CA THR A 33 14.25 -0.08 9.49
C THR A 33 14.23 0.90 10.66
N ALA A 34 13.07 1.12 11.29
CA ALA A 34 12.94 1.99 12.45
C ALA A 34 13.73 1.46 13.66
N GLU A 35 13.78 0.14 13.87
CA GLU A 35 14.54 -0.49 14.96
C GLU A 35 16.05 -0.28 14.82
N LEU A 36 16.56 -0.16 13.58
CA LEU A 36 17.97 0.10 13.30
C LEU A 36 18.35 1.58 13.39
N LEU A 37 17.37 2.48 13.35
CA LEU A 37 17.60 3.93 13.38
C LEU A 37 17.68 4.46 14.83
N PRO A 38 18.53 5.46 15.10
CA PRO A 38 18.50 6.15 16.38
C PRO A 38 17.18 6.90 16.57
N PRO A 39 16.78 7.15 17.83
CA PRO A 39 15.59 7.94 18.11
C PRO A 39 15.70 9.33 17.51
N GLY A 40 14.73 9.67 16.66
CA GLY A 40 14.74 10.92 15.90
C GLY A 40 13.65 10.97 14.84
N VAL A 41 13.70 12.00 14.00
CA VAL A 41 12.71 12.25 12.94
C VAL A 41 12.66 11.09 11.95
N GLU A 42 13.81 10.56 11.54
CA GLU A 42 13.88 9.45 10.58
C GLU A 42 13.23 8.17 11.11
N GLN A 43 13.50 7.81 12.38
CA GLN A 43 12.84 6.66 13.01
C GLN A 43 11.33 6.88 13.10
N ALA A 44 10.89 8.08 13.51
CA ALA A 44 9.47 8.41 13.61
C ALA A 44 8.75 8.34 12.25
N GLU A 45 9.41 8.78 11.17
CA GLU A 45 8.89 8.65 9.81
C GLU A 45 8.74 7.20 9.38
N GLN A 46 9.70 6.33 9.67
CA GLN A 46 9.57 4.90 9.36
C GLN A 46 8.43 4.25 10.15
N LEU A 47 8.30 4.57 11.44
CA LEU A 47 7.18 4.09 12.25
C LEU A 47 5.84 4.60 11.73
N ARG A 48 5.77 5.86 11.28
CA ARG A 48 4.57 6.42 10.66
C ARG A 48 4.20 5.66 9.37
N ARG A 49 5.18 5.43 8.49
CA ARG A 49 4.96 4.65 7.25
C ARG A 49 4.48 3.23 7.55
N ALA A 50 4.99 2.60 8.61
CA ALA A 50 4.52 1.28 9.03
C ALA A 50 3.04 1.30 9.42
N ARG A 51 2.63 2.26 10.25
CA ARG A 51 1.24 2.43 10.69
C ARG A 51 0.30 2.75 9.53
N GLU A 52 0.73 3.62 8.62
CA GLU A 52 -0.04 3.95 7.41
C GLU A 52 -0.25 2.71 6.53
N ALA A 53 0.80 1.90 6.32
CA ALA A 53 0.69 0.68 5.52
C ALA A 53 -0.24 -0.36 6.16
N GLU A 54 -0.22 -0.51 7.49
CA GLU A 54 -1.15 -1.38 8.24
C GLU A 54 -2.60 -0.89 8.08
N ALA A 55 -2.86 0.40 8.32
CA ALA A 55 -4.19 0.97 8.18
C ALA A 55 -4.77 0.83 6.76
N ILE A 56 -3.93 0.99 5.73
CA ILE A 56 -4.35 0.79 4.34
C ILE A 56 -4.62 -0.70 4.06
N ALA A 57 -3.87 -1.62 4.67
CA ALA A 57 -4.12 -3.06 4.52
C ALA A 57 -5.47 -3.46 5.13
N ASP A 58 -5.79 -2.92 6.31
CA ASP A 58 -7.10 -3.12 6.96
C ASP A 58 -8.23 -2.56 6.11
N LEU A 59 -8.02 -1.38 5.50
CA LEU A 59 -8.98 -0.78 4.57
C LEU A 59 -9.16 -1.63 3.29
N ASP A 60 -8.07 -2.16 2.71
CA ASP A 60 -8.14 -3.08 1.55
C ASP A 60 -8.95 -4.33 1.91
N GLN A 61 -8.76 -4.88 3.12
CA GLN A 61 -9.55 -6.01 3.60
C GLN A 61 -11.03 -5.62 3.76
N PHE A 62 -11.33 -4.47 4.37
CA PHE A 62 -12.69 -3.99 4.54
C PHE A 62 -13.40 -3.81 3.19
N LEU A 63 -12.75 -3.17 2.22
CA LEU A 63 -13.30 -2.92 0.88
C LEU A 63 -13.49 -4.20 0.06
N ARG A 64 -12.67 -5.23 0.30
CA ARG A 64 -12.80 -6.56 -0.32
C ARG A 64 -13.85 -7.42 0.34
N SER A 65 -14.22 -7.13 1.58
CA SER A 65 -15.31 -7.83 2.24
C SER A 65 -16.59 -7.57 1.45
N PRO A 66 -17.43 -8.61 1.20
CA PRO A 66 -18.69 -8.39 0.52
C PRO A 66 -19.52 -7.45 1.39
N VAL A 67 -19.73 -6.22 0.92
CA VAL A 67 -20.71 -5.33 1.53
C VAL A 67 -22.01 -6.10 1.56
N ARG A 68 -22.55 -6.36 2.76
CA ARG A 68 -23.87 -6.95 2.92
C ARG A 68 -24.85 -5.99 2.23
N GLN A 69 -25.24 -6.32 1.01
CA GLN A 69 -26.28 -5.63 0.28
C GLN A 69 -27.59 -5.99 1.00
N ASP A 70 -27.85 -5.34 2.13
CA ASP A 70 -29.18 -5.32 2.71
C ASP A 70 -30.03 -4.38 1.86
N SER A 71 -30.50 -4.90 0.74
CA SER A 71 -31.71 -4.39 0.12
C SER A 71 -32.36 -5.50 -0.70
N PRO A 72 -33.49 -6.07 -0.25
CA PRO A 72 -34.41 -6.64 -1.20
C PRO A 72 -34.91 -5.44 -2.02
N ARG A 73 -34.51 -5.37 -3.29
CA ARG A 73 -35.28 -4.59 -4.27
C ARG A 73 -36.69 -5.19 -4.29
N SER A 74 -37.59 -4.70 -3.43
CA SER A 74 -39.00 -4.98 -3.56
C SER A 74 -39.45 -4.32 -4.86
N ARG A 75 -39.85 -5.17 -5.81
CA ARG A 75 -40.47 -4.78 -7.07
C ARG A 75 -41.87 -4.24 -6.81
#